data_AF-A0A1Y3B150-F1
#
_entry.id   AF-A0A1Y3B150-F1
#
_cell.length_a   1.000
_cell.length_b   1.000
_cell.length_c   1.000
_cell.angle_alpha   90.00
_cell.angle_beta   90.00
_cell.angle_gamma   90.00
#
_symmetry.space_group_name_H-M   'P 1'
#
loop_
_entity.id
_entity.type
_entity.pdbx_description
1 polymer ?
#
loop_
_entity_poly.entity_id
_entity_poly.type
_entity_poly.pdbx_seq_one_letter_code
_entity_poly.pdbx_strand_id
1 'polypeptide(L)' 'MLSGIGPRWDLEQLGIPVISDLPGVGENLQDHIGVGGMQFHIDSPVSVVQPRMYVAKSFTQWITLGIGPLTMLGGLD' A
#
# COMPACT_ATOMS: atom_id res chain seq x y z
N MET A 1 7.72 -22.47 2.61
CA MET A 1 6.70 -23.54 2.61
C MET A 1 6.74 -24.41 1.35
N LEU A 2 6.45 -23.92 0.14
CA LEU A 2 6.34 -24.76 -1.08
C LEU A 2 7.59 -25.63 -1.40
N SER A 3 8.76 -25.22 -0.93
CA SER A 3 10.02 -25.98 -1.06
C SER A 3 10.23 -27.03 0.03
N GLY A 4 9.21 -27.43 0.81
CA GLY A 4 9.33 -28.42 1.90
C GLY A 4 10.03 -27.89 3.17
N ILE A 5 10.16 -26.57 3.30
CA ILE A 5 10.79 -25.90 4.44
C ILE A 5 9.77 -25.00 5.14
N GLY A 6 9.49 -25.28 6.41
CA GLY A 6 8.55 -24.55 7.26
C GLY A 6 7.97 -25.42 8.39
N PRO A 7 6.92 -24.97 9.11
CA PRO A 7 6.32 -25.76 10.17
C PRO A 7 5.80 -27.10 9.63
N ARG A 8 6.23 -28.22 10.22
CA ARG A 8 5.85 -29.57 9.76
C ARG A 8 4.35 -29.74 9.59
N TRP A 9 3.56 -29.31 10.58
CA TRP A 9 2.10 -29.44 10.57
C TRP A 9 1.45 -28.70 9.39
N ASP A 10 1.95 -27.50 9.05
CA ASP A 10 1.47 -26.74 7.88
C ASP A 10 1.82 -27.46 6.57
N LEU A 11 3.05 -27.94 6.44
CA LEU A 11 3.52 -28.65 5.25
C LEU A 11 2.74 -29.95 5.01
N GLU A 12 2.54 -30.75 6.06
CA GLU A 12 1.83 -32.04 5.99
C GLU A 12 0.36 -31.87 5.60
N GLN A 13 -0.35 -30.86 6.15
CA GLN A 13 -1.74 -30.57 5.77
C GLN A 13 -1.89 -30.16 4.31
N LEU A 14 -0.89 -29.47 3.75
CA LEU A 14 -0.89 -29.02 2.37
C LEU A 14 -0.34 -30.07 1.40
N GLY A 15 -0.01 -31.28 1.88
CA GLY A 15 0.53 -32.37 1.06
C GLY A 15 1.95 -32.10 0.56
N ILE A 16 2.70 -31.21 1.22
CA ILE A 16 4.06 -30.83 0.83
C ILE A 16 5.06 -31.75 1.56
N PRO A 17 5.98 -32.43 0.86
CA PRO A 17 7.02 -33.24 1.49
C PRO A 17 7.88 -32.40 2.45
N VAL A 18 8.03 -32.86 3.69
CA VAL A 18 8.84 -32.16 4.70
C VAL A 18 10.32 -32.45 4.47
N ILE A 19 11.06 -31.44 4.02
CA ILE A 19 12.52 -31.47 3.91
C ILE A 19 13.15 -30.97 5.21
N SER A 20 12.60 -29.90 5.80
CA SER A 20 13.09 -29.35 7.08
C SER A 20 11.95 -28.72 7.87
N ASP A 21 11.84 -29.11 9.13
CA ASP A 21 10.83 -28.61 10.08
C ASP A 21 11.37 -27.35 10.77
N LEU A 22 10.94 -26.19 10.27
CA LEU A 22 11.36 -24.87 10.77
C LEU A 22 10.12 -24.08 11.18
N PRO A 23 9.73 -24.11 12.48
CA PRO A 23 8.48 -23.49 12.94
C PRO A 23 8.45 -21.97 12.81
N GLY A 24 9.60 -21.30 12.61
CA GLY A 24 9.65 -19.84 12.44
C GLY A 24 9.39 -19.35 11.00
N VAL A 25 9.29 -20.24 10.00
CA VAL A 25 9.07 -19.83 8.60
C VAL A 25 7.62 -19.40 8.41
N GLY A 26 7.42 -18.13 8.04
CA GLY A 26 6.08 -17.53 7.92
C GLY A 26 5.60 -16.83 9.19
N GLU A 27 6.27 -17.06 10.31
CA GLU A 27 6.06 -16.35 11.57
C GLU A 27 6.80 -15.02 11.62
N ASN A 28 6.54 -14.24 12.68
CA ASN A 28 7.16 -12.92 12.92
C ASN A 28 6.94 -11.95 11.74
N LEU A 29 5.74 -12.00 11.14
CA LEU A 29 5.31 -10.97 10.20
C LEU A 29 5.27 -9.63 10.93
N GLN A 30 6.03 -8.67 10.42
CA GLN A 30 6.02 -7.30 10.87
C GLN A 30 5.60 -6.42 9.71
N ASP A 31 4.76 -5.44 10.00
CA ASP A 31 4.33 -4.43 9.05
C ASP A 31 4.18 -3.09 9.77
N HIS A 32 4.16 -2.02 9.01
CA HIS A 32 3.82 -0.70 9.50
C HIS A 32 2.31 -0.51 9.46
N ILE A 33 1.68 -0.35 10.62
CA ILE A 33 0.24 -0.05 10.68
C ILE A 33 0.00 1.34 10.09
N GLY A 34 -0.69 1.40 8.96
CA GLY A 34 -1.16 2.64 8.36
C GLY A 34 -2.40 3.15 9.07
N VAL A 35 -2.29 4.32 9.72
CA VAL A 35 -3.46 5.13 10.06
C VAL A 35 -3.70 6.02 8.83
N GLY A 36 -4.90 5.95 8.23
CA GLY A 36 -5.26 6.54 6.93
C GLY A 36 -5.25 8.07 6.84
N GLY A 37 -4.34 8.72 7.57
CA GLY A 37 -4.16 10.15 7.67
C GLY A 37 -4.75 10.75 8.94
N MET A 38 -4.14 11.84 9.39
CA MET A 38 -4.76 12.74 10.37
C MET A 38 -5.31 13.94 9.62
N GLN A 39 -6.61 14.18 9.77
CA GLN A 39 -7.30 15.30 9.15
C GLN A 39 -7.44 16.45 10.13
N PHE A 40 -7.22 17.68 9.66
CA PHE A 40 -7.37 18.90 10.44
C PHE A 40 -8.19 19.91 9.67
N HIS A 41 -9.06 20.63 10.38
CA HIS A 41 -9.80 21.73 9.79
C HIS A 41 -8.87 22.95 9.65
N ILE A 42 -8.89 23.59 8.48
CA ILE A 42 -8.15 24.81 8.18
C ILE A 42 -9.11 25.90 7.73
N ASP A 43 -8.85 27.14 8.10
CA ASP A 43 -9.72 28.28 7.75
C ASP A 43 -9.58 28.72 6.29
N SER A 44 -8.42 28.42 5.69
CA SER A 44 -8.13 28.77 4.30
C SER A 44 -8.53 27.63 3.36
N PRO A 45 -9.10 27.90 2.17
CA PRO A 45 -9.49 26.86 1.21
C PRO A 45 -8.30 26.26 0.45
N VAL A 46 -7.15 26.09 1.09
CA VAL A 46 -5.91 25.56 0.50
C VAL A 46 -5.69 24.11 0.95
N SER A 47 -6.27 23.16 0.22
CA SER A 47 -6.08 21.73 0.49
C SER A 47 -6.10 20.90 -0.79
N VAL A 48 -5.47 19.74 -0.73
CA VAL A 48 -5.47 18.72 -1.76
C VAL A 48 -6.73 17.88 -1.56
N VAL A 49 -7.83 18.30 -2.17
CA VAL A 49 -9.07 17.51 -2.14
C VAL A 49 -9.41 16.95 -3.50
N GLN A 50 -9.87 15.69 -3.54
CA GLN A 50 -10.14 14.96 -4.79
C GLN A 50 -10.95 15.76 -5.84
N PRO A 51 -12.08 16.41 -5.51
CA PRO A 51 -12.88 17.10 -6.52
C PRO A 51 -12.16 18.26 -7.21
N ARG A 52 -11.14 18.85 -6.57
CA ARG A 52 -10.34 19.94 -7.13
C ARG A 52 -9.14 19.43 -7.94
N MET A 53 -8.68 18.21 -7.66
CA MET A 53 -7.56 17.60 -8.37
C MET A 53 -7.98 16.94 -9.68
N TYR A 54 -9.08 16.19 -9.67
CA TYR A 54 -9.54 15.39 -10.81
C TYR A 54 -10.47 16.17 -11.76
N VAL A 55 -10.02 17.33 -12.23
CA VAL A 55 -10.72 18.15 -13.23
C VAL A 55 -10.01 18.11 -14.58
N ALA A 56 -10.76 18.30 -15.68
CA ALA A 56 -10.22 18.20 -17.05
C ALA A 56 -8.95 19.04 -17.27
N LYS A 57 -8.88 20.25 -16.69
CA LYS A 57 -7.70 21.12 -16.75
C LYS A 57 -6.44 20.45 -16.21
N SER A 58 -6.54 19.76 -15.07
CA SER A 58 -5.42 19.06 -14.44
C SER A 58 -4.88 17.96 -15.34
N PHE A 59 -5.77 17.21 -15.99
CA PHE A 59 -5.39 16.19 -16.96
C PHE A 59 -4.71 16.78 -18.19
N THR A 60 -5.25 17.87 -18.76
CA THR A 60 -4.62 18.54 -19.91
C THR A 60 -3.21 19.03 -19.57
N GLN A 61 -3.03 19.69 -18.42
CA GLN A 61 -1.71 20.16 -17.96
C GLN A 61 -0.72 19.01 -17.78
N TRP A 62 -1.18 17.90 -17.20
CA TRP A 62 -0.33 16.72 -16.98
C TRP A 62 0.10 16.07 -18.29
N ILE A 63 -0.86 15.77 -19.19
CA ILE A 63 -0.59 15.08 -20.47
C ILE A 63 0.31 15.91 -21.38
N THR A 64 0.06 17.22 -21.46
CA THR A 64 0.70 18.06 -22.49
C THR A 64 2.03 18.66 -22.05
N LEU A 65 2.16 18.97 -20.75
CA LEU A 65 3.29 19.75 -20.23
C LEU A 65 4.01 19.03 -19.08
N GLY A 66 3.50 17.90 -18.58
CA GLY A 66 4.08 17.22 -17.41
C GLY A 66 4.01 18.06 -16.13
N ILE A 67 3.04 18.99 -16.04
CA ILE A 67 2.85 19.88 -14.88
C ILE A 67 1.44 19.76 -14.30
N GLY A 68 1.21 20.46 -13.19
CA GLY A 68 -0.11 20.58 -12.57
C GLY A 68 -0.30 19.60 -11.42
N PRO A 69 -1.49 19.60 -10.80
CA PRO A 69 -1.70 18.91 -9.53
C PRO A 69 -1.65 17.38 -9.61
N LEU A 70 -1.63 16.76 -10.80
CA LEU A 70 -1.49 15.32 -10.93
C LEU A 70 -0.02 14.84 -10.87
N THR A 71 0.94 15.76 -10.72
CA THR A 71 2.35 15.42 -10.55
C THR A 71 2.79 15.30 -9.08
N MET A 72 1.93 15.69 -8.13
CA MET A 72 2.21 15.51 -6.70
C MET A 72 1.90 14.09 -6.25
N LEU A 73 2.57 13.63 -5.19
CA LEU A 73 2.41 12.29 -4.60
C LEU A 73 1.05 12.06 -3.90
N GLY A 74 0.11 13.00 -4.05
CA GLY A 74 -1.18 13.03 -3.36
C GLY A 74 -1.16 13.88 -2.09
N GLY A 75 -2.30 13.86 -1.40
CA GLY A 75 -2.53 14.44 -0.09
C GLY A 75 -3.65 13.64 0.59
N LEU A 76 -3.67 13.62 1.91
CA LEU A 76 -4.76 13.00 2.65
C LEU A 76 -5.91 14.01 2.66
N ASP A 77 -7.06 13.61 2.11
CA ASP A 77 -8.35 14.28 2.32
C ASP A 77 -8.67 14.29 3.82
#